data_AF-A0A9P7F879-F1
#
_entry.id   AF-A0A9P7F879-F1
#
_cell.length_a   1.000
_cell.length_b   1.000
_cell.length_c   1.000
_cell.angle_alpha   90.00
_cell.angle_beta   90.00
_cell.angle_gamma   90.00
#
_symmetry.space_group_name_H-M   'P 1'
#
loop_
_entity.id
_entity.type
_entity.pdbx_description
1 polymer ?
#
loop_
_entity_poly.entity_id
_entity_poly.type
_entity_poly.pdbx_seq_one_letter_code
_entity_poly.pdbx_strand_id
1 'polypeptide(L)' 'IPIIEDSVELKFTYPSSKRMCRITRTQMPVLPGFVTTAHKSQGQTLEKIITDLGSKWCRGAEKPYVMVS' A
#
# COMPACT_ATOMS: atom_id res chain seq x y z
N ILE A 1 -8.03 7.50 -10.01
CA ILE A 1 -7.47 7.94 -8.71
C ILE A 1 -7.85 6.88 -7.69
N PRO A 2 -6.90 6.27 -6.96
CA PRO A 2 -7.24 5.26 -5.96
C PRO A 2 -8.04 5.94 -4.84
N ILE A 3 -9.28 5.51 -4.64
CA ILE A 3 -10.16 5.97 -3.55
C ILE A 3 -9.90 5.05 -2.36
N ILE A 4 -9.45 5.61 -1.24
CA ILE A 4 -9.28 4.89 0.03
C ILE A 4 -10.55 5.05 0.87
N GLU A 5 -10.82 4.18 1.83
CA GLU A 5 -11.92 4.39 2.77
C GLU A 5 -11.68 5.62 3.67
N ASP A 6 -12.72 6.47 3.83
CA ASP A 6 -12.68 7.71 4.61
C ASP A 6 -12.32 7.51 6.09
N SER A 7 -12.75 6.38 6.66
CA SER A 7 -12.48 6.03 8.05
C SER A 7 -12.03 4.59 8.16
N VAL A 8 -10.80 4.39 8.63
CA VAL A 8 -10.25 3.06 8.91
C VAL A 8 -10.10 2.88 10.41
N GLU A 9 -10.63 1.77 10.90
CA GLU A 9 -10.55 1.39 12.31
C GLU A 9 -9.60 0.20 12.49
N LEU A 10 -8.51 0.43 13.22
CA LEU A 10 -7.51 -0.58 13.56
C LEU A 10 -7.77 -1.06 15.00
N LYS A 11 -8.21 -2.31 15.14
CA LYS A 11 -8.35 -2.99 16.43
C LYS A 11 -7.19 -3.95 16.62
N PHE A 12 -6.36 -3.74 17.63
CA PHE A 12 -5.38 -4.75 18.02
C PHE A 12 -5.32 -4.92 19.54
N THR A 13 -5.15 -6.18 19.94
CA THR A 13 -4.98 -6.56 21.33
C THR A 13 -3.49 -6.59 21.63
N TYR A 14 -3.05 -5.80 22.62
CA TYR A 14 -1.64 -5.79 22.99
C TYR A 14 -1.27 -7.13 23.65
N PRO A 15 -0.27 -7.87 23.12
CA PRO A 15 -0.01 -9.23 23.56
C PRO A 15 0.45 -9.36 25.03
N SER A 16 1.09 -8.33 25.59
CA SER A 16 1.61 -8.39 26.98
C SER A 16 0.69 -7.75 28.03
N SER A 17 -0.19 -6.81 27.66
CA SER A 17 -1.06 -6.11 28.63
C SER A 17 -2.53 -6.51 28.52
N LYS A 18 -2.90 -7.33 27.52
CA LYS A 18 -4.29 -7.70 27.17
C LYS A 18 -5.24 -6.50 26.98
N ARG A 19 -4.71 -5.28 26.87
CA ARG A 19 -5.50 -4.08 26.62
C ARG A 19 -5.83 -3.99 25.14
N MET A 20 -7.09 -3.70 24.84
CA MET A 20 -7.56 -3.44 23.49
C MET A 20 -7.23 -2.00 23.12
N CYS A 21 -6.43 -1.81 22.07
CA CYS A 21 -6.18 -0.51 21.49
C CYS A 21 -7.06 -0.35 20.25
N ARG A 22 -7.83 0.74 20.21
CA ARG A 22 -8.67 1.12 19.07
C ARG A 22 -8.11 2.41 18.49
N ILE A 23 -7.58 2.34 17.28
CA ILE A 23 -7.04 3.51 16.56
C ILE A 23 -7.96 3.79 15.37
N THR A 24 -8.55 4.99 15.34
CA THR A 24 -9.38 5.45 14.24
C THR A 24 -8.63 6.52 13.47
N ARG A 25 -8.56 6.38 12.14
CA ARG A 25 -8.04 7.41 11.24
C ARG A 25 -9.16 7.90 10.34
N THR A 26 -9.42 9.21 10.39
CA THR A 26 -10.33 9.89 9.46
C THR A 26 -9.51 10.81 8.56
N GLN A 27 -9.60 10.63 7.25
CA GLN A 27 -8.86 11.42 6.27
C GLN A 27 -9.66 11.52 4.98
N MET A 28 -9.39 12.54 4.15
CA MET A 28 -9.93 12.54 2.79
C MET A 28 -9.40 11.33 2.01
N PRO A 29 -10.24 10.69 1.19
CA PRO A 29 -9.98 9.38 0.59
C PRO A 29 -9.11 9.50 -0.68
N VAL A 30 -8.19 10.46 -0.70
CA VAL A 30 -7.41 10.83 -1.88
C VAL A 30 -5.93 10.64 -1.62
N LEU A 31 -5.25 9.99 -2.56
CA LEU A 31 -3.80 9.90 -2.59
C LEU A 31 -3.26 10.51 -3.89
N PRO A 32 -2.04 11.08 -3.88
CA PRO A 32 -1.32 11.38 -5.11
C PRO A 32 -1.18 10.09 -5.93
N GLY A 33 -1.86 10.02 -7.08
CA GLY A 33 -1.93 8.82 -7.91
C GLY A 33 -0.78 8.65 -8.91
N PHE A 34 0.25 9.51 -8.85
CA PHE A 34 1.35 9.51 -9.83
C PHE A 34 2.44 8.49 -9.51
N VAL A 35 2.56 8.08 -8.24
CA VAL A 35 3.58 7.11 -7.80
C VAL A 35 2.93 6.13 -6.83
N THR A 36 3.03 4.85 -7.15
CA THR A 36 2.52 3.75 -6.32
C THR A 36 3.63 2.75 -6.06
N THR A 37 3.57 2.07 -4.91
CA THR A 37 4.52 0.99 -4.61
C THR A 37 4.05 -0.30 -5.29
N ALA A 38 4.97 -1.22 -5.61
CA ALA A 38 4.63 -2.51 -6.24
C ALA A 38 3.50 -3.27 -5.54
N HIS A 39 3.50 -3.25 -4.21
CA HIS A 39 2.46 -3.91 -3.42
C HIS A 39 1.08 -3.26 -3.59
N LYS A 40 1.03 -1.94 -3.86
CA LYS A 40 -0.23 -1.22 -4.10
C LYS A 40 -0.66 -1.27 -5.57
N SER A 41 0.25 -1.53 -6.51
CA SER A 41 -0.07 -1.73 -7.93
C SER A 41 -0.47 -3.16 -8.28
N GLN A 42 -0.23 -4.13 -7.39
CA GLN A 42 -0.57 -5.51 -7.64
C GLN A 42 -2.06 -5.69 -7.95
N GLY A 43 -2.36 -6.27 -9.11
CA GLY A 43 -3.74 -6.48 -9.60
C GLY A 43 -4.36 -5.27 -10.30
N GLN A 44 -3.60 -4.20 -10.56
CA GLN A 44 -4.05 -3.08 -11.38
C GLN A 44 -3.56 -3.22 -12.82
N THR A 45 -4.41 -2.92 -13.79
CA THR A 45 -4.01 -2.75 -15.19
C THR A 45 -3.76 -1.26 -15.44
N LEU A 46 -2.51 -0.90 -15.73
CA LEU A 46 -2.10 0.48 -15.96
C LEU A 46 -1.65 0.63 -17.42
N GLU A 47 -2.28 1.54 -18.18
CA GLU A 47 -2.01 1.70 -19.62
C GLU A 47 -0.59 2.18 -19.94
N LYS A 48 -0.01 3.02 -19.08
CA LYS A 48 1.35 3.57 -19.20
C LYS A 48 1.95 3.73 -17.81
N ILE A 49 3.12 3.13 -17.60
CA ILE A 49 3.86 3.20 -16.33
C ILE A 49 5.34 3.49 -16.57
N ILE A 50 5.97 4.17 -15.61
CA ILE A 50 7.42 4.25 -15.48
C ILE A 50 7.78 3.50 -14.20
N THR A 51 8.60 2.47 -14.33
CA THR A 51 9.00 1.62 -13.21
C THR A 51 10.47 1.82 -12.87
N ASP A 52 10.78 2.15 -11.61
CA ASP A 52 12.16 2.17 -11.10
C ASP A 52 12.54 0.78 -10.54
N LEU A 53 13.39 0.06 -11.28
CA LEU A 53 13.91 -1.26 -10.91
C LEU A 53 15.27 -1.20 -10.21
N GLY A 54 15.66 -0.05 -9.64
CA GLY A 54 16.93 0.11 -8.96
C GLY A 54 17.21 -1.02 -7.93
N SER A 55 18.43 -1.56 -7.95
CA SER A 55 18.86 -2.71 -7.14
C SER A 55 18.74 -2.50 -5.62
N LYS A 56 18.65 -1.24 -5.16
CA LYS A 56 18.38 -0.90 -3.75
C LYS A 56 16.94 -1.20 -3.32
N TRP A 57 15.97 -1.14 -4.24
CA TRP A 57 14.54 -1.22 -3.95
C TRP A 57 13.94 -2.58 -4.36
N CYS A 58 14.50 -3.20 -5.39
CA CYS A 58 14.11 -4.51 -5.89
C CYS A 58 15.04 -5.61 -5.36
N ARG A 59 14.77 -6.10 -4.16
CA ARG A 59 15.40 -7.32 -3.61
C ARG A 59 14.53 -8.54 -3.92
N GLY A 60 15.08 -9.52 -4.62
CA GLY A 60 14.36 -10.72 -5.07
C GLY A 60 13.59 -10.51 -6.39
N ALA A 61 13.11 -11.62 -6.98
CA ALA A 61 12.48 -11.62 -8.30
C ALA A 61 10.98 -11.27 -8.29
N GLU A 62 10.33 -11.34 -7.12
CA GLU A 62 8.87 -11.19 -6.99
C GLU A 62 8.39 -9.76 -7.27
N LYS A 63 9.09 -8.74 -6.76
CA LYS A 63 8.68 -7.34 -6.92
C LYS A 63 8.84 -6.84 -8.36
N PRO A 64 9.95 -7.11 -9.07
CA PRO A 64 10.06 -6.78 -10.48
C PRO A 64 8.97 -7.41 -11.34
N TYR A 65 8.57 -8.65 -11.06
CA TYR A 65 7.50 -9.34 -11.82
C TYR A 65 6.18 -8.56 -11.75
N VAL A 66 5.74 -8.21 -10.54
CA VAL A 66 4.50 -7.46 -10.30
C VAL A 66 4.53 -6.05 -10.92
N MET A 67 5.71 -5.44 -11.04
CA MET A 67 5.83 -4.10 -11.61
C MET A 67 5.81 -4.08 -13.14
N VAL A 68 6.02 -5.23 -13.81
CA VAL A 68 6.12 -5.34 -15.27
C VAL A 68 4.91 -6.06 -15.88
N SER A 69 4.24 -6.94 -15.13
CA SER A 69 3.01 -7.64 -15.53
C SER A 69 1.79 -6.73 -15.52
#